data_AF-A0A5B7B6D2-F1
#
_entry.id   AF-A0A5B7B6D2-F1
#
_cell.length_a   1.000
_cell.length_b   1.000
_cell.length_c   1.000
_cell.angle_alpha   90.00
_cell.angle_beta   90.00
_cell.angle_gamma   90.00
#
_symmetry.space_group_name_H-M   'P 1'
#
loop_
_entity.id
_entity.type
_entity.pdbx_description
1 polymer ?
#
loop_
_entity_poly.entity_id
_entity_poly.type
_entity_poly.pdbx_seq_one_letter_code
_entity_poly.pdbx_strand_id
1 'polypeptide(L)'
;YALEFTVLALGAMERSMTDETGSSHQMALCYLKDLRKHLEAISDIPRKILMVNIIISLLHMDDLSLNLTHCASPGSHSELSNMCTGEHEDPATFEGGNKIVVS
;
A
#
# COMPACT_ATOMS: atom_id res chain seq x y z
N TYR A 1 6.47 10.50 -1.27
CA TYR A 1 5.80 9.21 -1.54
C TYR A 1 6.57 8.00 -1.03
N ALA A 2 7.87 7.80 -1.29
CA ALA A 2 8.58 6.60 -0.77
C ALA A 2 8.38 6.38 0.75
N LEU A 3 8.67 7.38 1.59
CA LEU A 3 8.50 7.25 3.04
C LEU A 3 7.05 6.99 3.50
N GLU A 4 6.07 7.50 2.76
CA GLU A 4 4.65 7.27 3.06
C GLU A 4 4.28 5.80 2.83
N PHE A 5 4.67 5.23 1.69
CA PHE A 5 4.45 3.82 1.40
C PHE A 5 5.25 2.90 2.33
N THR A 6 6.40 3.33 2.86
CA THR A 6 7.09 2.62 3.94
C THR A 6 6.23 2.52 5.19
N VAL A 7 5.64 3.64 5.64
CA VAL A 7 4.77 3.66 6.82
C VAL A 7 3.51 2.81 6.61
N LEU A 8 2.87 2.92 5.43
CA LEU A 8 1.70 2.12 5.09
C LEU A 8 2.00 0.61 5.04
N ALA A 9 3.12 0.23 4.41
CA ALA A 9 3.56 -1.16 4.34
C ALA A 9 3.85 -1.72 5.73
N LEU A 10 4.58 -0.99 6.58
CA LEU A 10 4.89 -1.42 7.94
C LEU A 10 3.63 -1.62 8.78
N GLY A 11 2.69 -0.67 8.74
CA GLY A 11 1.43 -0.80 9.48
C GLY A 11 0.55 -1.95 8.98
N ALA A 12 0.55 -2.22 7.66
CA ALA A 12 -0.17 -3.37 7.11
C ALA A 12 0.51 -4.71 7.49
N MET A 13 1.84 -4.75 7.50
CA MET A 13 2.62 -5.92 7.92
C MET A 13 2.40 -6.23 9.40
N GLU A 14 2.44 -5.21 10.28
CA GLU A 14 2.14 -5.36 11.71
C GLU A 14 0.76 -5.98 11.93
N ARG A 15 -0.28 -5.44 11.27
CA ARG A 15 -1.65 -6.00 11.33
C ARG A 15 -1.73 -7.41 10.79
N SER A 16 -0.98 -7.73 9.73
CA SER A 16 -0.97 -9.06 9.14
C SER A 16 -0.46 -10.15 10.07
N MET A 17 0.33 -9.81 11.10
CA MET A 17 0.75 -10.78 12.12
C MET A 17 -0.40 -11.23 13.03
N THR A 18 -1.46 -10.41 13.11
CA THR A 18 -2.66 -10.66 13.94
C THR A 18 -3.91 -10.97 13.11
N ASP A 19 -3.88 -10.73 11.80
CA ASP A 19 -5.04 -10.87 10.90
C ASP A 19 -5.07 -12.28 10.27
N GLU A 20 -6.05 -13.08 10.66
CA GLU A 20 -6.25 -14.44 10.12
C GLU A 20 -6.90 -14.42 8.73
N THR A 21 -7.44 -13.28 8.31
CA THR A 21 -8.18 -13.12 7.05
C THR A 21 -7.27 -12.96 5.82
N GLY A 22 -5.94 -12.79 6.02
CA GLY A 22 -4.93 -12.65 4.96
C GLY A 22 -4.99 -11.34 4.15
N SER A 23 -6.02 -10.52 4.36
CA SER A 23 -6.25 -9.26 3.64
C SER A 23 -5.15 -8.23 3.88
N SER A 24 -4.66 -8.15 5.13
CA SER A 24 -3.59 -7.24 5.53
C SER A 24 -2.25 -7.62 4.87
N HIS A 25 -2.01 -8.92 4.62
CA HIS A 25 -0.81 -9.40 3.94
C HIS A 25 -0.78 -8.95 2.47
N GLN A 26 -1.90 -9.09 1.76
CA GLN A 26 -2.01 -8.62 0.37
C GLN A 26 -1.81 -7.11 0.27
N MET A 27 -2.38 -6.35 1.21
CA MET A 27 -2.24 -4.90 1.26
C MET A 27 -0.78 -4.47 1.50
N ALA A 28 -0.07 -5.15 2.42
CA ALA A 28 1.36 -4.93 2.63
C ALA A 28 2.17 -5.14 1.35
N LEU A 29 1.90 -6.21 0.60
CA LEU A 29 2.58 -6.47 -0.68
C LEU A 29 2.31 -5.39 -1.72
N CYS A 30 1.09 -4.87 -1.81
CA CYS A 30 0.78 -3.78 -2.74
C CYS A 30 1.54 -2.50 -2.36
N TYR A 31 1.57 -2.11 -1.09
CA TYR A 31 2.36 -0.95 -0.63
C TYR A 31 3.87 -1.11 -0.85
N LEU A 32 4.41 -2.32 -0.68
CA LEU A 32 5.82 -2.59 -0.98
C LEU A 32 6.16 -2.45 -2.48
N LYS A 33 5.24 -2.84 -3.37
CA LYS A 33 5.40 -2.65 -4.82
C LYS A 33 5.42 -1.15 -5.18
N ASP A 34 4.53 -0.37 -4.59
CA ASP A 34 4.48 1.08 -4.81
C ASP A 34 5.71 1.78 -4.22
N LEU A 35 6.17 1.37 -3.03
CA LEU A 35 7.43 1.82 -2.45
C LEU A 35 8.59 1.61 -3.43
N ARG A 36 8.72 0.41 -4.01
CA ARG A 36 9.75 0.10 -5.00
C ARG A 36 9.66 1.04 -6.20
N LYS A 37 8.46 1.21 -6.79
CA LYS A 37 8.23 2.12 -7.92
C LYS A 37 8.67 3.56 -7.58
N HIS A 38 8.35 4.03 -6.38
CA HIS A 38 8.75 5.37 -5.93
C HIS A 38 10.27 5.51 -5.73
N LEU A 39 10.95 4.48 -5.24
CA LEU A 39 12.42 4.49 -5.12
C LEU A 39 13.12 4.40 -6.48
N GLU A 40 12.57 3.66 -7.42
CA GLU A 40 13.07 3.55 -8.80
C GLU A 40 12.93 4.87 -9.56
N ALA A 41 11.84 5.60 -9.35
CA ALA A 41 11.61 6.92 -9.97
C ALA A 41 12.54 8.03 -9.47
N ILE A 42 13.33 7.81 -8.41
CA ILE A 42 14.31 8.79 -7.94
C ILE A 42 15.56 8.73 -8.83
N SER A 43 15.71 9.72 -9.70
CA SER A 43 16.90 9.90 -10.56
C SER A 43 18.13 10.41 -9.81
N ASP A 44 17.93 11.20 -8.75
CA ASP A 44 19.02 11.72 -7.92
C ASP A 44 19.57 10.65 -6.97
N ILE A 45 20.78 10.17 -7.27
CA ILE A 45 21.41 9.06 -6.55
C ILE A 45 21.62 9.38 -5.06
N PRO A 46 22.16 10.55 -4.66
CA PRO A 46 22.30 10.90 -3.24
C PRO A 46 20.97 10.89 -2.49
N ARG A 47 19.91 11.45 -3.08
CA ARG A 47 18.56 11.43 -2.50
C ARG A 47 18.01 10.01 -2.38
N LYS A 48 18.25 9.14 -3.38
CA LYS A 48 17.84 7.74 -3.33
C LYS A 48 18.54 7.00 -2.18
N ILE A 49 19.84 7.19 -2.04
CA ILE A 49 20.63 6.62 -0.92
C ILE A 49 20.09 7.11 0.42
N LEU A 50 19.85 8.41 0.56
CA LEU A 50 19.27 8.99 1.77
C LEU A 50 17.92 8.35 2.13
N MET A 51 17.01 8.22 1.15
CA MET A 51 15.70 7.60 1.36
C MET A 51 15.82 6.14 1.82
N VAL A 52 16.69 5.35 1.17
CA VAL A 52 16.92 3.95 1.56
C VAL A 52 17.50 3.85 2.97
N ASN A 53 18.46 4.71 3.33
CA ASN A 53 19.04 4.73 4.67
C ASN A 53 18.00 5.06 5.74
N ILE A 54 17.12 6.04 5.49
CA ILE A 54 16.02 6.36 6.41
C ILE A 54 15.12 5.13 6.61
N ILE A 55 14.76 4.43 5.53
CA ILE A 55 13.93 3.22 5.61
C ILE A 55 14.62 2.13 6.44
N ILE A 56 15.92 1.88 6.19
CA ILE A 56 16.69 0.90 6.97
C ILE A 56 16.75 1.31 8.45
N SER A 57 17.01 2.58 8.74
CA SER A 57 17.01 3.09 10.12
C SER A 57 15.66 2.88 10.78
N LEU A 58 14.55 3.17 10.11
CA LEU A 58 13.20 2.92 10.63
C LEU A 58 12.94 1.45 10.94
N LEU A 59 13.45 0.52 10.12
CA LEU A 59 13.34 -0.92 10.36
C LEU A 59 14.16 -1.41 11.57
N HIS A 60 15.25 -0.73 11.88
CA HIS A 60 16.12 -1.06 13.02
C HIS A 60 15.69 -0.37 14.32
N MET A 61 14.62 0.44 14.32
CA MET A 61 14.08 1.01 15.55
C MET A 61 13.18 -0.04 16.22
N ASP A 62 13.64 -0.57 17.36
CA ASP A 62 13.02 -1.70 18.06
C ASP A 62 11.59 -1.42 18.60
N ASP A 63 11.21 -0.15 18.74
CA ASP A 63 9.90 0.29 19.27
C ASP A 63 9.11 1.16 18.29
N LEU A 64 9.08 0.79 17.00
CA LEU A 64 8.26 1.51 16.02
C LEU A 64 6.76 1.19 16.20
N SER A 65 6.12 1.69 17.27
CA SER A 65 4.67 1.63 17.40
C SER A 65 4.03 2.66 16.46
N LEU A 66 3.45 2.21 15.35
CA LEU A 66 2.73 3.09 14.44
C LEU A 66 1.37 3.46 15.05
N ASN A 67 1.32 4.55 15.81
CA ASN A 67 0.07 5.08 16.32
C ASN A 67 -0.71 5.77 15.18
N LEU A 68 -1.28 4.96 14.29
CA LEU A 68 -1.98 5.41 13.09
C LEU A 68 -3.29 6.17 13.40
N THR A 69 -3.68 6.25 14.68
CA THR A 69 -4.89 6.98 15.12
C THR A 69 -4.78 8.49 14.94
N HIS A 70 -3.57 9.05 14.79
CA HIS A 70 -3.36 10.50 14.74
C HIS A 70 -3.12 11.08 13.33
N CYS A 71 -3.16 10.24 12.29
CA CYS A 71 -2.97 10.65 10.89
C CYS A 71 -4.29 10.81 10.12
N ALA A 72 -5.40 11.06 10.81
CA ALA A 72 -6.63 11.51 10.15
C ALA A 72 -6.47 12.99 9.77
N SER A 73 -5.94 13.25 8.58
CA SER A 73 -6.12 14.55 7.93
C SER A 73 -7.63 14.82 7.83
N PRO A 74 -8.16 15.94 8.38
CA PRO A 74 -9.57 16.23 8.29
C PRO A 74 -9.86 16.70 6.86
N GLY A 75 -10.41 15.80 6.04
CA GLY A 75 -10.97 16.16 4.75
C GLY A 75 -10.15 15.65 3.58
N SER A 76 -10.34 14.38 3.24
CA SER A 76 -10.41 13.91 1.87
C SER A 76 -11.07 12.55 1.92
N HIS A 77 -12.34 12.46 1.53
CA HIS A 77 -12.96 11.19 1.18
C HIS A 77 -12.22 10.67 -0.06
N SER A 78 -11.05 10.10 0.13
CA SER A 78 -10.42 9.26 -0.87
C SER A 78 -10.93 7.86 -0.60
N GLU A 79 -12.04 7.51 -1.25
CA GLU A 79 -12.38 6.11 -1.48
C GLU A 79 -11.17 5.50 -2.21
N LEU A 80 -10.23 4.93 -1.46
CA LEU A 80 -9.20 4.07 -2.01
C LEU A 80 -9.94 2.79 -2.40
N SER A 81 -10.50 2.81 -3.61
CA SER A 81 -11.05 1.62 -4.25
C SER A 81 -9.96 0.56 -4.23
N ASN A 82 -10.22 -0.54 -3.53
CA ASN A 82 -9.38 -1.74 -3.52
C ASN A 82 -9.25 -2.27 -4.95
N MET A 83 -8.28 -1.76 -5.71
CA MET A 83 -7.86 -2.33 -6.99
C MET A 83 -6.34 -2.39 -6.99
N CYS A 84 -5.79 -3.32 -6.21
CA CYS A 84 -4.52 -3.93 -6.56
C CYS A 84 -4.80 -4.94 -7.70
N THR A 85 -5.26 -4.43 -8.84
CA THR A 85 -5.43 -5.21 -10.06
C THR A 85 -4.07 -5.26 -10.73
N GLY A 86 -3.35 -6.35 -10.50
CA GLY A 86 -2.13 -6.65 -11.22
C GLY A 86 -2.41 -6.66 -12.72
N GLU A 87 -1.59 -5.95 -13.47
CA GLU A 87 -1.61 -5.94 -14.93
C GLU A 87 -1.48 -7.37 -15.45
N HIS A 88 -2.51 -7.84 -16.14
CA HIS A 88 -2.42 -8.92 -17.11
C HIS A 88 -3.11 -8.45 -18.38
N GLU A 89 -2.37 -8.43 -19.49
CA GLU A 89 -2.87 -8.18 -20.84
C GLU A 89 -3.94 -9.22 -21.20
N ASP A 90 -5.13 -8.78 -21.64
CA ASP A 90 -5.71 -8.97 -22.99
C ASP A 90 -7.17 -8.42 -23.03
N PRO A 91 -7.67 -7.86 -24.16
CA PRO A 91 -8.97 -7.18 -24.20
C PRO A 91 -10.08 -8.11 -24.67
N ALA A 92 -11.12 -8.29 -23.86
CA ALA A 92 -12.40 -8.81 -24.34
C ALA A 92 -13.59 -8.30 -23.49
N THR A 93 -14.27 -7.31 -24.06
CA THR A 93 -15.73 -7.11 -24.08
C THR A 93 -16.49 -7.16 -22.74
N PHE A 94 -16.78 -5.98 -22.21
CA PHE A 94 -17.87 -5.75 -21.25
C PHE A 94 -19.21 -5.72 -21.99
N GLU A 95 -20.13 -6.65 -21.70
CA GLU A 95 -21.55 -6.47 -21.98
C GLU A 95 -22.43 -7.12 -20.87
N GLY A 96 -23.23 -6.29 -20.20
CA GLY A 96 -24.60 -6.68 -19.85
C GLY A 96 -24.94 -7.12 -18.42
N GLY A 97 -25.10 -6.14 -17.51
CA GLY A 97 -26.36 -5.87 -16.79
C GLY A 97 -27.06 -6.99 -15.98
N ASN A 98 -27.11 -6.77 -14.67
CA ASN A 98 -27.91 -7.52 -13.68
C ASN A 98 -29.40 -7.61 -14.05
N LYS A 99 -30.02 -8.79 -13.86
CA LYS A 99 -31.48 -8.91 -13.65
C LYS A 99 -31.79 -9.87 -12.51
N ILE A 100 -32.37 -9.32 -11.44
CA ILE A 100 -33.08 -10.07 -10.41
C ILE A 100 -34.57 -10.09 -10.81
N VAL A 101 -35.15 -11.28 -10.93
CA VAL A 101 -36.60 -11.47 -10.98
C VAL A 101 -36.94 -12.64 -10.08
N VAL A 102 -37.73 -12.37 -9.05
CA VAL A 102 -38.37 -13.36 -8.18
C VAL A 102 -39.74 -13.69 -8.78
N SER A 103 -40.05 -14.97 -8.91
CA SER A 103 -41.41 -15.52 -8.97
C SER A 103 -41.45 -16.84 -8.21
#